data_AF-A2EFF3-F1
#
_entry.id   AF-A2EFF3-F1
#
_cell.length_a   1.000
_cell.length_b   1.000
_cell.length_c   1.000
_cell.angle_alpha   90.00
_cell.angle_beta   90.00
_cell.angle_gamma   90.00
#
_symmetry.space_group_name_H-M   'P 1'
#
loop_
_entity.id
_entity.type
_entity.pdbx_description
1 polymer ?
#
loop_
_entity_poly.entity_id
_entity_poly.type
_entity_poly.pdbx_seq_one_letter_code
_entity_poly.pdbx_strand_id
1 'polypeptide(L)'
;MSVNEVFQYDNITYSIVDVFRREVRVGTGVFNETFPNAVNINYSDILTIPSFTTYSDKLWRVVEIGTCSFAYCNKILSVKIGYNIEILKNRAFFRCYHIENITFEKHSRLKTLETYSLYDLYGLKSIEFGGDKLQTIGNYAFGFSLLLKYIRFPPSVRFIDEKALRGLDLLSRIDFCCVSSSNKDIFFRIEEDKHLTPTNVTIKVTSRYQSEKFGIKDSVDLDNSIVCIFPHALGDYDLQCRTVAHNNYFLSYSLFSVFILMYDS
;
A
#
# COMPACT_ATOMS: atom_id res chain seq x y z
N MET A 1 10.47 -32.28 -5.62
CA MET A 1 9.78 -31.00 -5.55
C MET A 1 10.35 -30.05 -6.59
N SER A 2 9.50 -29.33 -7.30
CA SER A 2 9.90 -28.39 -8.37
C SER A 2 9.26 -27.03 -8.17
N VAL A 3 9.89 -25.99 -8.73
CA VAL A 3 9.25 -24.66 -8.82
C VAL A 3 7.92 -24.81 -9.56
N ASN A 4 6.90 -24.08 -9.10
CA ASN A 4 5.51 -24.15 -9.58
C ASN A 4 4.77 -25.46 -9.29
N GLU A 5 5.33 -26.34 -8.46
CA GLU A 5 4.53 -27.41 -7.87
C GLU A 5 3.44 -26.82 -6.97
N VAL A 6 2.21 -27.29 -7.14
CA VAL A 6 1.02 -26.81 -6.43
C VAL A 6 0.62 -27.84 -5.39
N PHE A 7 0.26 -27.37 -4.20
CA PHE A 7 -0.29 -28.21 -3.15
C PHE A 7 -1.35 -27.45 -2.35
N GLN A 8 -2.16 -28.18 -1.60
CA GLN A 8 -3.14 -27.61 -0.68
C GLN A 8 -2.80 -28.00 0.75
N TYR A 9 -2.97 -27.04 1.66
CA TYR A 9 -2.87 -27.25 3.09
C TYR A 9 -3.84 -26.30 3.79
N ASP A 10 -4.61 -26.81 4.75
CA ASP A 10 -5.59 -26.02 5.51
C ASP A 10 -6.54 -25.19 4.61
N ASN A 11 -7.05 -25.83 3.54
CA ASN A 11 -7.93 -25.21 2.53
C ASN A 11 -7.33 -24.03 1.74
N ILE A 12 -6.03 -23.79 1.86
CA ILE A 12 -5.31 -22.80 1.06
C ILE A 12 -4.47 -23.52 0.02
N THR A 13 -4.58 -23.06 -1.23
CA THR A 13 -3.72 -23.52 -2.33
C THR A 13 -2.42 -22.72 -2.33
N TYR A 14 -1.31 -23.44 -2.36
CA TYR A 14 0.04 -22.91 -2.41
C TYR A 14 0.75 -23.35 -3.67
N SER A 15 1.80 -22.62 -4.02
CA SER A 15 2.76 -23.12 -4.98
C SER A 15 4.20 -22.74 -4.65
N ILE A 16 5.12 -23.61 -5.03
CA ILE A 16 6.54 -23.43 -4.75
C ILE A 16 7.12 -22.31 -5.59
N VAL A 17 7.72 -21.32 -4.91
CA VAL A 17 8.43 -20.19 -5.52
C VAL A 17 9.93 -20.49 -5.57
N ASP A 18 10.49 -21.00 -4.46
CA ASP A 18 11.90 -21.35 -4.35
C ASP A 18 12.07 -22.61 -3.49
N VAL A 19 12.56 -23.69 -4.11
CA VAL A 19 12.78 -24.98 -3.45
C VAL A 19 13.91 -24.89 -2.42
N PHE A 20 14.98 -24.13 -2.71
CA PHE A 20 16.16 -24.03 -1.86
C PHE A 20 15.87 -23.18 -0.61
N ARG A 21 15.18 -22.05 -0.78
CA ARG A 21 14.78 -21.16 0.32
C ARG A 21 13.55 -21.65 1.09
N ARG A 22 12.89 -22.71 0.58
CA ARG A 22 11.59 -23.20 1.07
C ARG A 22 10.55 -22.09 1.12
N GLU A 23 10.36 -21.43 -0.02
CA GLU A 23 9.42 -20.32 -0.17
C GLU A 23 8.26 -20.71 -1.07
N VAL A 24 7.05 -20.34 -0.64
CA VAL A 24 5.80 -20.57 -1.36
C VAL A 24 5.00 -19.29 -1.48
N ARG A 25 4.14 -19.28 -2.48
CA ARG A 25 3.08 -18.29 -2.66
C ARG A 25 1.73 -18.91 -2.34
N VAL A 26 0.79 -18.12 -1.84
CA VAL A 26 -0.63 -18.47 -1.88
C VAL A 26 -1.20 -18.11 -3.25
N GLY A 27 -2.10 -18.91 -3.80
CA GLY A 27 -2.84 -18.52 -5.00
C GLY A 27 -3.75 -19.59 -5.55
N THR A 28 -4.12 -19.47 -6.83
CA THR A 28 -5.06 -20.38 -7.51
C THR A 28 -4.42 -21.72 -7.90
N GLY A 29 -3.09 -21.82 -7.85
CA GLY A 29 -2.33 -22.93 -8.45
C GLY A 29 -2.12 -22.78 -9.95
N VAL A 30 -2.58 -21.68 -10.55
CA VAL A 30 -2.38 -21.36 -11.97
C VAL A 30 -1.38 -20.21 -12.08
N PHE A 31 -0.29 -20.40 -12.83
CA PHE A 31 0.88 -19.52 -12.80
C PHE A 31 0.90 -18.42 -13.85
N ASN A 32 0.05 -18.53 -14.87
CA ASN A 32 0.10 -17.71 -16.08
C ASN A 32 -1.19 -16.93 -16.28
N GLU A 33 -1.52 -16.11 -15.28
CA GLU A 33 -2.80 -15.42 -15.21
C GLU A 33 -2.85 -14.22 -16.18
N THR A 34 -3.32 -14.47 -17.39
CA THR A 34 -4.19 -13.51 -18.06
C THR A 34 -5.56 -13.51 -17.35
N PHE A 35 -6.22 -12.34 -17.29
CA PHE A 35 -7.56 -12.05 -16.72
C PHE A 35 -8.41 -13.26 -16.27
N PRO A 36 -9.05 -13.19 -15.08
CA PRO A 36 -9.27 -14.35 -14.22
C PRO A 36 -10.14 -15.41 -14.88
N ASN A 37 -9.50 -16.51 -15.27
CA ASN A 37 -10.19 -17.72 -15.71
C ASN A 37 -10.67 -18.59 -14.53
N ALA A 38 -10.28 -18.27 -13.29
CA ALA A 38 -10.72 -18.96 -12.09
C ALA A 38 -11.14 -17.95 -11.01
N VAL A 39 -12.46 -17.73 -10.86
CA VAL A 39 -13.04 -17.01 -9.72
C VAL A 39 -12.94 -17.93 -8.51
N ASN A 40 -12.16 -17.57 -7.49
CA ASN A 40 -12.12 -18.36 -6.26
C ASN A 40 -13.31 -17.96 -5.37
N ILE A 41 -14.38 -18.77 -5.37
CA ILE A 41 -15.62 -18.48 -4.63
C ILE A 41 -15.73 -19.18 -3.27
N ASN A 42 -14.67 -19.90 -2.86
CA ASN A 42 -14.73 -20.83 -1.73
C ASN A 42 -14.27 -20.23 -0.40
N TYR A 43 -13.54 -19.11 -0.41
CA TYR A 43 -13.14 -18.43 0.82
C TYR A 43 -14.28 -17.57 1.36
N SER A 44 -14.52 -17.65 2.67
CA SER A 44 -15.60 -16.94 3.36
C SER A 44 -15.18 -16.47 4.75
N ASP A 45 -15.93 -15.54 5.32
CA ASP A 45 -15.75 -14.99 6.67
C ASP A 45 -14.34 -14.40 6.87
N ILE A 46 -13.49 -15.11 7.61
CA ILE A 46 -12.13 -14.67 7.94
C ILE A 46 -11.12 -15.51 7.16
N LEU A 47 -10.47 -14.90 6.18
CA LEU A 47 -9.34 -15.51 5.49
C LEU A 47 -8.07 -15.28 6.30
N THR A 48 -7.43 -16.36 6.77
CA THR A 48 -6.13 -16.30 7.46
C THR A 48 -5.04 -16.87 6.58
N ILE A 49 -4.16 -16.01 6.08
CA ILE A 49 -2.98 -16.39 5.29
C ILE A 49 -1.80 -16.52 6.25
N PRO A 50 -1.28 -17.74 6.50
CA PRO A 50 -0.27 -17.94 7.54
C PRO A 50 1.12 -17.50 7.09
N SER A 51 2.00 -17.23 8.06
CA SER A 51 3.43 -16.95 7.81
C SER A 51 4.21 -18.17 7.33
N PHE A 52 3.73 -19.37 7.64
CA PHE A 52 4.32 -20.65 7.24
C PHE A 52 3.24 -21.66 6.87
N THR A 53 3.61 -22.64 6.06
CA THR A 53 2.79 -23.83 5.79
C THR A 53 3.66 -25.08 5.84
N THR A 54 3.03 -26.25 5.90
CA THR A 54 3.72 -27.54 5.92
C THR A 54 3.44 -28.28 4.62
N TYR A 55 4.48 -28.75 3.95
CA TYR A 55 4.36 -29.58 2.76
C TYR A 55 5.48 -30.62 2.73
N SER A 56 5.09 -31.89 2.61
CA SER A 56 6.00 -33.05 2.67
C SER A 56 6.89 -33.04 3.91
N ASP A 57 6.29 -32.89 5.09
CA ASP A 57 6.95 -32.82 6.42
C ASP A 57 8.03 -31.73 6.56
N LYS A 58 8.00 -30.73 5.69
CA LYS A 58 8.91 -29.58 5.72
C LYS A 58 8.12 -28.30 5.94
N LEU A 59 8.74 -27.37 6.66
CA LEU A 59 8.23 -26.03 6.88
C LEU A 59 8.60 -25.11 5.73
N TRP A 60 7.61 -24.43 5.16
CA TRP A 60 7.75 -23.50 4.05
C TRP A 60 7.31 -22.10 4.47
N ARG A 61 8.09 -21.10 4.09
CA ARG A 61 7.77 -19.68 4.29
C ARG A 61 6.77 -19.23 3.24
N VAL A 62 5.67 -18.63 3.67
CA VAL A 62 4.72 -18.01 2.74
C VAL A 62 5.18 -16.57 2.50
N VAL A 63 5.63 -16.26 1.29
CA VAL A 63 6.33 -15.00 0.98
C VAL A 63 5.54 -14.06 0.07
N GLU A 64 4.54 -14.55 -0.65
CA GLU A 64 3.74 -13.70 -1.53
C GLU A 64 2.30 -14.21 -1.64
N ILE A 65 1.39 -13.28 -1.91
CA ILE A 65 0.04 -13.57 -2.38
C ILE A 65 0.07 -13.40 -3.89
N GLY A 66 -0.17 -14.48 -4.61
CA GLY A 66 -0.07 -14.57 -6.07
C GLY A 66 -1.05 -13.67 -6.81
N THR A 67 -0.82 -13.51 -8.11
CA THR A 67 -1.73 -12.83 -9.03
C THR A 67 -3.13 -13.43 -8.88
N CYS A 68 -4.18 -12.59 -8.93
CA CYS A 68 -5.61 -12.92 -8.79
C CYS A 68 -6.00 -13.97 -7.73
N SER A 69 -5.15 -14.24 -6.72
CA SER A 69 -5.30 -15.37 -5.78
C SER A 69 -6.66 -15.44 -5.13
N PHE A 70 -7.20 -14.27 -4.80
CA PHE A 70 -8.47 -14.07 -4.15
C PHE A 70 -9.37 -13.11 -4.94
N ALA A 71 -9.14 -12.93 -6.25
CA ALA A 71 -9.97 -12.05 -7.04
C ALA A 71 -11.45 -12.52 -6.98
N TYR A 72 -12.36 -11.56 -6.77
CA TYR A 72 -13.80 -11.77 -6.65
C TYR A 72 -14.25 -12.66 -5.48
N CYS A 73 -13.44 -12.85 -4.45
CA CYS A 73 -13.81 -13.55 -3.22
C CYS A 73 -14.81 -12.74 -2.38
N ASN A 74 -16.05 -12.63 -2.84
CA ASN A 74 -17.07 -11.77 -2.23
C ASN A 74 -17.68 -12.29 -0.93
N LYS A 75 -17.29 -13.47 -0.45
CA LYS A 75 -17.74 -13.98 0.86
C LYS A 75 -16.74 -13.68 1.98
N ILE A 76 -15.54 -13.18 1.66
CA ILE A 76 -14.55 -12.79 2.67
C ILE A 76 -14.98 -11.46 3.27
N LEU A 77 -15.03 -11.41 4.60
CA LEU A 77 -15.33 -10.22 5.40
C LEU A 77 -14.07 -9.60 6.01
N SER A 78 -13.06 -10.42 6.31
CA SER A 78 -11.77 -9.92 6.82
C SER A 78 -10.60 -10.79 6.40
N VAL A 79 -9.42 -10.18 6.30
CA VAL A 79 -8.18 -10.86 5.93
C VAL A 79 -7.12 -10.64 6.99
N LYS A 80 -6.52 -11.73 7.47
CA LYS A 80 -5.34 -11.74 8.35
C LYS A 80 -4.16 -12.28 7.56
N ILE A 81 -3.08 -11.49 7.47
CA ILE A 81 -1.93 -11.80 6.62
C ILE A 81 -0.68 -11.96 7.47
N GLY A 82 -0.02 -13.12 7.31
CA GLY A 82 1.20 -13.47 8.03
C GLY A 82 2.37 -12.51 7.79
N TYR A 83 3.22 -12.33 8.81
CA TYR A 83 4.34 -11.40 8.79
C TYR A 83 5.40 -11.69 7.70
N ASN A 84 5.47 -12.92 7.18
CA ASN A 84 6.46 -13.29 6.15
C ASN A 84 6.10 -12.81 4.73
N ILE A 85 4.85 -12.37 4.49
CA ILE A 85 4.41 -11.92 3.18
C ILE A 85 5.13 -10.64 2.80
N GLU A 86 5.82 -10.66 1.67
CA GLU A 86 6.61 -9.54 1.14
C GLU A 86 5.86 -8.80 0.02
N ILE A 87 5.02 -9.49 -0.74
CA ILE A 87 4.36 -8.93 -1.94
C ILE A 87 2.90 -9.39 -2.02
N LEU A 88 2.01 -8.43 -2.28
CA LEU A 88 0.68 -8.69 -2.83
C LEU A 88 0.74 -8.44 -4.34
N LYS A 89 0.65 -9.51 -5.13
CA LYS A 89 0.77 -9.42 -6.59
C LYS A 89 -0.45 -8.80 -7.25
N ASN A 90 -0.31 -8.54 -8.55
CA ASN A 90 -1.34 -7.94 -9.39
C ASN A 90 -2.72 -8.58 -9.12
N ARG A 91 -3.72 -7.74 -8.82
CA ARG A 91 -5.11 -8.18 -8.61
C ARG A 91 -5.32 -9.20 -7.48
N ALA A 92 -4.38 -9.35 -6.53
CA ALA A 92 -4.46 -10.34 -5.44
C ALA A 92 -5.85 -10.44 -4.77
N PHE A 93 -6.47 -9.31 -4.45
CA PHE A 93 -7.82 -9.21 -3.86
C PHE A 93 -8.79 -8.40 -4.74
N PHE A 94 -8.58 -8.38 -6.05
CA PHE A 94 -9.37 -7.58 -6.98
C PHE A 94 -10.88 -7.83 -6.82
N ARG A 95 -11.67 -6.77 -6.59
CA ARG A 95 -13.14 -6.84 -6.51
C ARG A 95 -13.68 -7.80 -5.45
N CYS A 96 -13.04 -7.86 -4.28
CA CYS A 96 -13.62 -8.50 -3.10
C CYS A 96 -14.48 -7.48 -2.34
N TYR A 97 -15.72 -7.31 -2.77
CA TYR A 97 -16.57 -6.18 -2.37
C TYR A 97 -16.91 -6.14 -0.87
N HIS A 98 -16.84 -7.26 -0.16
CA HIS A 98 -17.25 -7.36 1.24
C HIS A 98 -16.10 -7.41 2.24
N ILE A 99 -14.84 -7.33 1.78
CA ILE A 99 -13.70 -7.26 2.71
C ILE A 99 -13.79 -5.93 3.47
N GLU A 100 -14.02 -5.99 4.78
CA GLU A 100 -14.11 -4.82 5.63
C GLU A 100 -12.76 -4.42 6.21
N ASN A 101 -11.92 -5.40 6.56
CA ASN A 101 -10.66 -5.16 7.27
C ASN A 101 -9.55 -6.06 6.74
N ILE A 102 -8.36 -5.49 6.59
CA ILE A 102 -7.12 -6.22 6.26
C ILE A 102 -6.08 -5.93 7.34
N THR A 103 -5.58 -6.97 7.99
CA THR A 103 -4.57 -6.85 9.04
C THR A 103 -3.36 -7.71 8.70
N PHE A 104 -2.21 -7.07 8.58
CA PHE A 104 -0.92 -7.76 8.55
C PHE A 104 -0.41 -7.95 9.99
N GLU A 105 0.17 -9.11 10.27
CA GLU A 105 0.80 -9.39 11.56
C GLU A 105 1.90 -8.39 11.91
N LYS A 106 2.18 -8.24 13.22
CA LYS A 106 3.27 -7.38 13.71
C LYS A 106 4.60 -7.79 13.11
N HIS A 107 5.46 -6.82 12.86
CA HIS A 107 6.75 -6.99 12.17
C HIS A 107 6.61 -7.49 10.73
N SER A 108 5.50 -7.14 10.08
CA SER A 108 5.24 -7.45 8.67
C SER A 108 6.43 -7.10 7.78
N ARG A 109 6.77 -8.04 6.89
CA ARG A 109 7.81 -7.90 5.87
C ARG A 109 7.28 -7.38 4.53
N LEU A 110 6.02 -6.94 4.48
CA LEU A 110 5.40 -6.41 3.27
C LEU A 110 6.25 -5.27 2.70
N LYS A 111 6.64 -5.39 1.43
CA LYS A 111 7.43 -4.41 0.68
C LYS A 111 6.62 -3.76 -0.43
N THR A 112 5.73 -4.53 -1.07
CA THR A 112 5.08 -4.10 -2.30
C THR A 112 3.61 -4.49 -2.32
N LEU A 113 2.77 -3.51 -2.66
CA LEU A 113 1.42 -3.70 -3.18
C LEU A 113 1.49 -3.48 -4.68
N GLU A 114 1.26 -4.50 -5.51
CA GLU A 114 1.29 -4.34 -6.96
C GLU A 114 -0.02 -3.71 -7.50
N THR A 115 -0.01 -3.43 -8.80
CA THR A 115 -1.15 -2.85 -9.54
C THR A 115 -2.44 -3.61 -9.27
N TYR A 116 -3.49 -2.88 -8.91
CA TYR A 116 -4.82 -3.40 -8.58
C TYR A 116 -4.88 -4.44 -7.42
N SER A 117 -3.83 -4.59 -6.61
CA SER A 117 -3.76 -5.64 -5.58
C SER A 117 -4.89 -5.61 -4.55
N LEU A 118 -5.38 -4.41 -4.17
CA LEU A 118 -6.50 -4.17 -3.25
C LEU A 118 -7.58 -3.29 -3.92
N TYR A 119 -7.78 -3.46 -5.22
CA TYR A 119 -8.71 -2.64 -6.01
C TYR A 119 -10.17 -3.04 -5.83
N ASP A 120 -11.04 -2.03 -5.75
CA ASP A 120 -12.50 -2.13 -5.72
C ASP A 120 -12.97 -3.00 -4.54
N LEU A 121 -12.31 -2.78 -3.39
CA LEU A 121 -12.72 -3.29 -2.09
C LEU A 121 -13.77 -2.36 -1.49
N TYR A 122 -14.97 -2.36 -2.06
CA TYR A 122 -16.06 -1.46 -1.68
C TYR A 122 -16.29 -1.41 -0.15
N GLY A 123 -16.26 -2.57 0.51
CA GLY A 123 -16.45 -2.74 1.95
C GLY A 123 -15.31 -2.27 2.84
N LEU A 124 -14.12 -1.96 2.30
CA LEU A 124 -12.91 -1.76 3.10
C LEU A 124 -13.01 -0.52 3.97
N LYS A 125 -13.06 -0.74 5.29
CA LYS A 125 -13.11 0.29 6.33
C LYS A 125 -11.74 0.55 6.94
N SER A 126 -10.89 -0.47 7.03
CA SER A 126 -9.58 -0.35 7.66
C SER A 126 -8.50 -1.27 7.06
N ILE A 127 -7.27 -0.79 7.10
CA ILE A 127 -6.08 -1.59 6.79
C ILE A 127 -4.97 -1.29 7.79
N GLU A 128 -4.35 -2.35 8.32
CA GLU A 128 -3.21 -2.28 9.24
C GLU A 128 -2.00 -3.00 8.64
N PHE A 129 -0.94 -2.26 8.32
CA PHE A 129 0.25 -2.83 7.64
C PHE A 129 1.19 -3.63 8.55
N GLY A 130 1.04 -3.55 9.88
CA GLY A 130 1.78 -4.38 10.83
C GLY A 130 3.30 -4.19 10.89
N GLY A 131 3.91 -3.37 10.04
CA GLY A 131 5.37 -3.22 9.94
C GLY A 131 5.83 -1.92 9.28
N ASP A 132 7.14 -1.82 9.04
CA ASP A 132 7.84 -0.62 8.56
C ASP A 132 8.66 -0.88 7.28
N LYS A 133 8.23 -1.87 6.48
CA LYS A 133 8.96 -2.33 5.28
C LYS A 133 8.26 -2.01 3.96
N LEU A 134 7.02 -1.52 3.98
CA LEU A 134 6.26 -1.21 2.77
C LEU A 134 6.93 -0.04 2.05
N GLN A 135 7.36 -0.25 0.80
CA GLN A 135 8.07 0.73 -0.01
C GLN A 135 7.25 1.21 -1.19
N THR A 136 6.52 0.29 -1.85
CA THR A 136 5.86 0.57 -3.12
C THR A 136 4.37 0.26 -3.06
N ILE A 137 3.57 1.21 -3.52
CA ILE A 137 2.12 1.11 -3.70
C ILE A 137 1.82 1.31 -5.18
N GLY A 138 1.41 0.23 -5.85
CA GLY A 138 1.22 0.19 -7.29
C GLY A 138 -0.03 0.90 -7.79
N ASN A 139 -0.12 1.04 -9.11
CA ASN A 139 -1.19 1.76 -9.78
C ASN A 139 -2.57 1.16 -9.38
N TYR A 140 -3.53 2.02 -9.03
CA TYR A 140 -4.85 1.62 -8.51
C TYR A 140 -4.83 0.63 -7.33
N ALA A 141 -3.74 0.51 -6.55
CA ALA A 141 -3.66 -0.49 -5.50
C ALA A 141 -4.86 -0.46 -4.54
N PHE A 142 -5.35 0.72 -4.13
CA PHE A 142 -6.55 0.90 -3.30
C PHE A 142 -7.76 1.46 -4.07
N GLY A 143 -7.67 1.55 -5.40
CA GLY A 143 -8.65 2.29 -6.20
C GLY A 143 -10.08 1.82 -5.96
N PHE A 144 -11.03 2.75 -5.82
CA PHE A 144 -12.46 2.52 -5.57
C PHE A 144 -12.80 1.78 -4.25
N SER A 145 -11.93 1.84 -3.24
CA SER A 145 -12.28 1.38 -1.87
C SER A 145 -13.11 2.45 -1.13
N LEU A 146 -14.38 2.59 -1.51
CA LEU A 146 -15.20 3.78 -1.21
C LEU A 146 -15.44 4.04 0.28
N LEU A 147 -15.38 3.01 1.13
CA LEU A 147 -15.64 3.12 2.57
C LEU A 147 -14.40 3.44 3.43
N LEU A 148 -13.21 3.51 2.83
CA LEU A 148 -11.97 3.74 3.56
C LEU A 148 -11.85 5.21 3.96
N LYS A 149 -12.00 5.49 5.26
CA LYS A 149 -11.98 6.87 5.80
C LYS A 149 -10.59 7.37 6.23
N TYR A 150 -9.75 6.43 6.63
CA TYR A 150 -8.43 6.68 7.21
C TYR A 150 -7.45 5.60 6.77
N ILE A 151 -6.24 6.01 6.38
CA ILE A 151 -5.14 5.09 6.11
C ILE A 151 -3.85 5.58 6.77
N ARG A 152 -3.15 4.66 7.42
CA ARG A 152 -1.86 4.93 8.07
C ARG A 152 -0.77 4.18 7.34
N PHE A 153 -0.02 4.88 6.50
CA PHE A 153 1.13 4.30 5.82
C PHE A 153 2.35 4.20 6.74
N PRO A 154 3.15 3.13 6.60
CA PRO A 154 4.45 3.04 7.24
C PRO A 154 5.41 4.14 6.76
N PRO A 155 6.42 4.52 7.57
CA PRO A 155 7.39 5.57 7.21
C PRO A 155 8.34 5.17 6.07
N SER A 156 8.30 3.91 5.66
CA SER A 156 9.15 3.34 4.61
C SER A 156 8.58 3.52 3.21
N VAL A 157 7.34 3.99 3.06
CA VAL A 157 6.70 4.17 1.76
C VAL A 157 7.46 5.23 0.97
N ARG A 158 7.98 4.84 -0.19
CA ARG A 158 8.80 5.66 -1.09
C ARG A 158 8.13 5.93 -2.42
N PHE A 159 7.24 5.05 -2.86
CA PHE A 159 6.58 5.15 -4.15
C PHE A 159 5.10 4.84 -3.99
N ILE A 160 4.27 5.77 -4.44
CA ILE A 160 2.83 5.61 -4.60
C ILE A 160 2.55 5.96 -6.06
N ASP A 161 2.19 4.95 -6.85
CA ASP A 161 1.95 5.11 -8.28
C ASP A 161 0.67 5.91 -8.57
N GLU A 162 0.55 6.33 -9.82
CA GLU A 162 -0.63 6.99 -10.37
C GLU A 162 -1.91 6.25 -9.98
N LYS A 163 -2.96 7.00 -9.62
CA LYS A 163 -4.31 6.46 -9.33
C LYS A 163 -4.36 5.43 -8.20
N ALA A 164 -3.28 5.17 -7.45
CA ALA A 164 -3.25 4.21 -6.34
C ALA A 164 -4.36 4.42 -5.31
N LEU A 165 -4.74 5.69 -5.08
CA LEU A 165 -5.77 6.12 -4.13
C LEU A 165 -7.02 6.70 -4.84
N ARG A 166 -7.22 6.39 -6.12
CA ARG A 166 -8.33 6.93 -6.91
C ARG A 166 -9.69 6.43 -6.40
N GLY A 167 -10.69 7.30 -6.35
CA GLY A 167 -12.06 6.93 -5.97
C GLY A 167 -12.20 6.54 -4.51
N LEU A 168 -11.32 7.00 -3.62
CA LEU A 168 -11.47 6.81 -2.17
C LEU A 168 -12.39 7.89 -1.59
N ASP A 169 -13.66 7.91 -2.03
CA ASP A 169 -14.55 9.07 -1.85
C ASP A 169 -14.80 9.50 -0.39
N LEU A 170 -14.66 8.60 0.59
CA LEU A 170 -14.80 8.90 2.02
C LEU A 170 -13.47 9.10 2.76
N LEU A 171 -12.33 8.99 2.07
CA LEU A 171 -11.03 9.17 2.70
C LEU A 171 -10.87 10.64 3.11
N SER A 172 -10.70 10.83 4.41
CA SER A 172 -10.57 12.16 5.02
C SER A 172 -9.19 12.38 5.62
N ARG A 173 -8.41 11.31 5.86
CA ARG A 173 -7.11 11.40 6.52
C ARG A 173 -6.12 10.33 6.06
N ILE A 174 -4.90 10.76 5.79
CA ILE A 174 -3.73 9.90 5.52
C ILE A 174 -2.64 10.24 6.54
N ASP A 175 -2.15 9.23 7.26
CA ASP A 175 -1.03 9.39 8.18
C ASP A 175 0.22 8.68 7.67
N PHE A 176 1.35 9.36 7.74
CA PHE A 176 2.69 8.76 7.64
C PHE A 176 3.34 8.84 9.01
N CYS A 177 3.51 7.70 9.67
CA CYS A 177 4.00 7.68 11.04
C CYS A 177 5.48 7.31 11.15
N CYS A 178 6.18 7.98 12.07
CA CYS A 178 7.47 7.56 12.60
C CYS A 178 8.63 7.62 11.59
N VAL A 179 8.67 8.67 10.76
CA VAL A 179 9.81 8.94 9.86
C VAL A 179 11.08 9.09 10.70
N SER A 180 12.07 8.21 10.50
CA SER A 180 13.41 8.39 11.08
C SER A 180 14.19 9.38 10.21
N SER A 181 14.99 10.24 10.83
CA SER A 181 15.86 11.24 10.18
C SER A 181 16.86 10.67 9.15
N SER A 182 16.97 9.34 9.06
CA SER A 182 17.77 8.62 8.06
C SER A 182 17.02 8.30 6.77
N ASN A 183 15.68 8.34 6.75
CA ASN A 183 14.89 8.22 5.53
C ASN A 183 14.87 9.59 4.86
N LYS A 184 15.91 9.83 4.06
CA LYS A 184 16.22 11.15 3.51
C LYS A 184 15.19 11.68 2.52
N ASP A 185 14.29 10.85 1.99
CA ASP A 185 13.35 11.32 0.98
C ASP A 185 12.05 10.50 1.05
N ILE A 186 10.95 11.13 1.42
CA ILE A 186 9.62 10.59 1.13
C ILE A 186 9.22 11.19 -0.21
N PHE A 187 9.45 10.44 -1.28
CA PHE A 187 9.07 10.87 -2.63
C PHE A 187 7.58 10.61 -2.83
N PHE A 188 6.82 11.66 -3.13
CA PHE A 188 5.47 11.51 -3.65
C PHE A 188 5.49 11.89 -5.13
N ARG A 189 5.45 10.89 -6.00
CA ARG A 189 5.16 11.13 -7.43
C ARG A 189 3.65 10.95 -7.62
N ILE A 190 2.92 12.05 -7.56
CA ILE A 190 1.51 12.09 -7.94
C ILE A 190 1.47 12.72 -9.32
N GLU A 191 1.34 11.92 -10.38
CA GLU A 191 1.21 12.44 -11.74
C GLU A 191 -0.15 13.11 -11.91
N GLU A 192 -0.17 14.36 -12.40
CA GLU A 192 -1.38 15.16 -12.62
C GLU A 192 -2.21 14.64 -13.78
N ASP A 193 -3.20 13.81 -13.47
CA ASP A 193 -4.23 13.41 -14.42
C ASP A 193 -5.65 13.58 -13.83
N LYS A 194 -6.12 14.83 -13.90
CA LYS A 194 -7.49 15.42 -13.78
C LYS A 194 -8.60 14.83 -12.87
N HIS A 195 -8.44 13.76 -12.09
CA HIS A 195 -9.52 13.20 -11.24
C HIS A 195 -9.02 12.50 -9.95
N LEU A 196 -7.95 13.01 -9.33
CA LEU A 196 -6.99 12.10 -8.69
C LEU A 196 -7.02 11.87 -7.18
N THR A 197 -7.79 12.61 -6.38
CA THR A 197 -7.83 12.35 -4.93
C THR A 197 -9.17 12.78 -4.34
N PRO A 198 -9.60 12.17 -3.23
CA PRO A 198 -10.73 12.68 -2.46
C PRO A 198 -10.47 14.14 -2.09
N THR A 199 -11.47 14.98 -2.30
CA THR A 199 -11.44 16.39 -1.90
C THR A 199 -11.48 16.45 -0.37
N ASN A 200 -10.73 17.37 0.26
CA ASN A 200 -10.64 17.54 1.71
C ASN A 200 -9.92 16.41 2.50
N VAL A 201 -8.85 15.84 1.94
CA VAL A 201 -7.98 14.93 2.70
C VAL A 201 -6.98 15.71 3.54
N THR A 202 -6.93 15.41 4.84
CA THR A 202 -5.84 15.84 5.71
C THR A 202 -4.68 14.86 5.60
N ILE A 203 -3.50 15.34 5.20
CA ILE A 203 -2.26 14.53 5.28
C ILE A 203 -1.51 14.94 6.55
N LYS A 204 -1.32 13.98 7.47
CA LYS A 204 -0.53 14.15 8.70
C LYS A 204 0.79 13.40 8.55
N VAL A 205 1.90 14.13 8.57
CA VAL A 205 3.24 13.55 8.65
C VAL A 205 3.76 13.73 10.07
N THR A 206 4.11 12.63 10.75
CA THR A 206 4.67 12.68 12.12
C THR A 206 6.12 12.21 12.15
N SER A 207 7.02 13.14 12.47
CA SER A 207 8.45 12.87 12.72
C SER A 207 8.70 12.53 14.18
N ARG A 208 9.70 11.69 14.47
CA ARG A 208 10.15 11.42 15.86
C ARG A 208 11.12 12.49 16.42
N TYR A 209 11.53 13.47 15.61
CA TYR A 209 12.48 14.50 16.00
C TYR A 209 11.89 15.90 15.81
N GLN A 210 12.18 16.82 16.75
CA GLN A 210 11.91 18.25 16.61
C GLN A 210 12.65 18.81 15.40
N SER A 211 11.94 19.51 14.52
CA SER A 211 12.59 20.33 13.50
C SER A 211 13.00 21.65 14.14
N GLU A 212 14.30 21.95 14.19
CA GLU A 212 14.81 23.26 14.60
C GLU A 212 14.55 24.35 13.54
N LYS A 213 14.05 23.97 12.35
CA LYS A 213 13.92 24.86 11.17
C LYS A 213 12.49 25.33 10.88
N PHE A 214 11.46 24.74 11.50
CA PHE A 214 10.09 25.25 11.38
C PHE A 214 9.86 26.29 12.48
N GLY A 215 10.18 27.55 12.15
CA GLY A 215 10.12 28.70 13.04
C GLY A 215 8.78 28.80 13.78
N ILE A 216 8.89 28.80 15.10
CA ILE A 216 7.81 28.92 16.09
C ILE A 216 7.33 30.37 16.14
N LYS A 217 6.03 30.58 15.91
CA LYS A 217 5.13 31.66 16.39
C LYS A 217 3.83 31.46 15.62
N ASP A 218 2.73 30.93 16.15
CA ASP A 218 2.11 31.14 17.45
C ASP A 218 1.47 29.83 17.95
N SER A 219 1.53 29.59 19.26
CA SER A 219 0.73 28.60 20.03
C SER A 219 0.12 27.42 19.25
N VAL A 220 0.92 26.37 18.99
CA VAL A 220 0.41 25.07 18.52
C VAL A 220 0.91 23.99 19.48
N ASP A 221 -0.05 23.17 19.92
CA ASP A 221 0.11 21.99 20.76
C ASP A 221 1.22 21.05 20.22
N LEU A 222 1.94 20.38 21.12
CA LEU A 222 3.23 19.69 20.91
C LEU A 222 3.11 18.37 20.12
N ASP A 223 2.52 18.42 18.94
CA ASP A 223 2.49 17.32 17.97
C ASP A 223 3.07 17.87 16.66
N ASN A 224 4.27 17.42 16.27
CA ASN A 224 5.00 17.88 15.06
C ASN A 224 4.34 17.38 13.76
N SER A 225 3.03 17.55 13.65
CA SER A 225 2.24 17.27 12.46
C SER A 225 2.28 18.44 11.51
N ILE A 226 2.90 18.22 10.35
CA ILE A 226 2.56 19.03 9.18
C ILE A 226 1.16 18.58 8.77
N VAL A 227 0.17 19.46 8.96
CA VAL A 227 -1.21 19.27 8.51
C VAL A 227 -1.32 19.93 7.15
N CYS A 228 -1.19 19.15 6.08
CA CYS A 228 -1.52 19.64 4.74
C CYS A 228 -3.03 19.47 4.54
N ILE A 229 -3.77 20.58 4.55
CA ILE A 229 -5.18 20.62 4.15
C ILE A 229 -5.18 21.06 2.68
N PHE A 230 -5.56 20.17 1.76
CA PHE A 230 -5.71 20.52 0.34
C PHE A 230 -7.12 21.09 0.10
N PRO A 231 -7.30 22.40 -0.10
CA PRO A 231 -8.64 23.00 -0.13
C PRO A 231 -9.37 22.78 -1.46
N HIS A 232 -8.66 22.53 -2.54
CA HIS A 232 -9.21 22.16 -3.84
C HIS A 232 -8.16 21.30 -4.55
N ALA A 233 -8.55 20.19 -5.18
CA ALA A 233 -7.66 19.52 -6.13
C ALA A 233 -7.47 20.46 -7.34
N LEU A 234 -6.50 21.36 -7.23
CA LEU A 234 -5.97 22.33 -8.19
C LEU A 234 -7.00 23.21 -8.91
N GLY A 235 -7.26 24.37 -8.30
CA GLY A 235 -7.66 25.58 -8.99
C GLY A 235 -6.84 26.74 -8.41
N ASP A 236 -5.77 27.10 -9.12
CA ASP A 236 -5.04 28.37 -9.05
C ASP A 236 -4.54 28.85 -7.66
N TYR A 237 -3.22 28.72 -7.50
CA TYR A 237 -2.30 29.44 -6.60
C TYR A 237 -2.14 28.95 -5.14
N ASP A 238 -0.84 28.84 -4.80
CA ASP A 238 -0.21 28.86 -3.48
C ASP A 238 -0.66 27.85 -2.39
N LEU A 239 0.07 26.74 -2.31
CA LEU A 239 0.43 26.18 -1.01
C LEU A 239 1.93 26.37 -0.79
N GLN A 240 2.23 27.43 -0.04
CA GLN A 240 3.56 27.86 0.35
C GLN A 240 4.26 26.78 1.20
N CYS A 241 5.09 25.96 0.56
CA CYS A 241 6.36 25.53 1.13
C CYS A 241 7.49 26.31 0.44
N ARG A 242 7.70 27.57 0.83
CA ARG A 242 8.90 28.36 0.49
C ARG A 242 10.07 27.82 1.33
N THR A 243 11.32 27.65 0.89
CA THR A 243 12.03 27.89 -0.39
C THR A 243 13.35 27.13 -0.28
N VAL A 244 13.84 26.51 -1.36
CA VAL A 244 15.30 26.41 -1.57
C VAL A 244 15.58 26.98 -2.96
N ALA A 245 16.28 28.10 -2.98
CA ALA A 245 16.89 28.63 -4.18
C ALA A 245 18.34 28.11 -4.26
N HIS A 246 18.72 27.47 -5.36
CA HIS A 246 19.77 28.03 -6.24
C HIS A 246 19.95 27.28 -7.58
N ASN A 247 19.77 28.06 -8.65
CA ASN A 247 20.55 28.19 -9.88
C ASN A 247 20.64 27.04 -10.92
N ASN A 248 19.99 27.32 -12.07
CA ASN A 248 20.37 27.03 -13.47
C ASN A 248 20.46 25.53 -13.88
N TYR A 249 19.76 24.99 -14.89
CA TYR A 249 19.67 25.41 -16.30
C TYR A 249 18.44 24.79 -17.01
N PHE A 250 18.21 25.26 -18.25
CA PHE A 250 17.04 25.18 -19.13
C PHE A 250 16.54 23.79 -19.66
N LEU A 251 15.23 23.78 -19.97
CA LEU A 251 14.48 23.10 -21.07
C LEU A 251 14.33 21.56 -21.11
N SER A 252 13.11 21.06 -20.89
CA SER A 252 12.23 20.53 -21.95
C SER A 252 10.85 20.09 -21.40
N TYR A 253 9.82 20.21 -22.23
CA TYR A 253 8.41 20.00 -21.93
C TYR A 253 8.09 18.57 -21.44
N SER A 254 7.73 18.44 -20.17
CA SER A 254 6.77 17.44 -19.67
C SER A 254 6.31 17.86 -18.27
N LEU A 255 5.00 18.00 -18.10
CA LEU A 255 4.36 18.47 -16.87
C LEU A 255 4.42 17.34 -15.82
N PHE A 256 5.46 17.35 -14.99
CA PHE A 256 5.57 16.49 -13.82
C PHE A 256 5.48 17.36 -12.56
N SER A 257 4.44 17.14 -11.76
CA SER A 257 4.40 17.65 -10.39
C SER A 257 5.14 16.66 -9.49
N VAL A 258 6.42 16.95 -9.24
CA VAL A 258 7.25 16.18 -8.30
C VAL A 258 7.13 16.85 -6.92
N PHE A 259 6.61 16.14 -5.93
CA PHE A 259 6.65 16.59 -4.55
C PHE A 259 7.95 16.06 -3.92
N ILE A 260 8.90 16.96 -3.68
CA ILE A 260 10.18 16.63 -3.07
C ILE A 260 10.25 17.27 -1.68
N LEU A 261 10.31 16.43 -0.63
CA LEU A 261 10.84 16.84 0.66
C LEU A 261 12.36 16.65 0.62
N MET A 262 13.08 17.58 -0.02
CA MET A 262 14.54 17.61 0.02
C MET A 262 14.99 18.13 1.37
N TYR A 263 15.99 17.48 1.97
CA TYR A 263 16.85 18.13 2.97
C TYR A 263 18.14 18.54 2.26
N ASP A 264 18.44 19.84 2.18
CA ASP A 264 19.77 20.27 1.78
C ASP A 264 20.78 19.93 2.88
N SER A 265 21.88 19.33 2.45
CA SER A 265 23.08 19.02 3.25
C SER A 265 23.71 20.25 3.88
#